data_AF-A0A661A6V0-F1
#
_entry.id   AF-A0A661A6V0-F1
#
_cell.length_a   1.000
_cell.length_b   1.000
_cell.length_c   1.000
_cell.angle_alpha   90.00
_cell.angle_beta   90.00
_cell.angle_gamma   90.00
#
_symmetry.space_group_name_H-M   'P 1'
#
loop_
_entity.id
_entity.type
_entity.pdbx_description
1 polymer ?
#
loop_
_entity_poly.entity_id
_entity_poly.type
_entity_poly.pdbx_seq_one_letter_code
_entity_poly.pdbx_strand_id
1 'polypeptide(L)'
;MFTLARRVLLVAALAPAILVVGCGDKELVDPYVYGTLDQVTRGHLQSEQFLFEVDTPEFVFIDGNTGLVRIENRLEVVVAEDLENQVANWDGKILGVQKYYTPFVWLMARRVKTPEGEGFVTTDLDSVTNPLLPKFINVDLNEVNGYDIGKLRWNRKKDIDDMFEAKVSSAGTILYLPDHEADAAAAEPVEGEEGMMEPAMAWYLQAESSDAMFKITNVNDRLELYFRLLESENLPFIGEVSIGETYSYKNRKASRVSAPVEVNWLRFANRFMAP
;
A
#
# COMPACT_ATOMS: atom_id res chain seq x y z
N MET A 1 63.56 17.20 -46.11
CA MET A 1 62.18 16.77 -46.44
C MET A 1 61.78 15.71 -45.42
N PHE A 2 61.12 16.11 -44.32
CA PHE A 2 59.67 16.02 -44.07
C PHE A 2 59.18 14.61 -43.64
N THR A 3 59.13 14.43 -42.30
CA THR A 3 58.05 13.90 -41.44
C THR A 3 57.06 12.83 -41.95
N LEU A 4 56.86 11.77 -41.14
CA LEU A 4 55.58 11.28 -40.56
C LEU A 4 55.91 10.07 -39.64
N ALA A 5 55.82 10.07 -38.30
CA ALA A 5 54.73 10.34 -37.35
C ALA A 5 53.83 9.11 -37.03
N ARG A 6 53.72 8.84 -35.72
CA ARG A 6 52.59 8.20 -34.98
C ARG A 6 52.40 6.67 -35.14
N ARG A 7 52.01 5.87 -34.15
CA ARG A 7 51.56 6.10 -32.75
C ARG A 7 51.62 4.73 -32.04
N VAL A 8 52.24 4.69 -30.87
CA VAL A 8 52.04 3.66 -29.84
C VAL A 8 50.73 4.00 -29.12
N LEU A 9 49.85 3.01 -28.90
CA LEU A 9 48.83 3.09 -27.86
C LEU A 9 48.70 1.73 -27.18
N LEU A 10 49.20 1.66 -25.94
CA LEU A 10 48.96 0.58 -25.00
C LEU A 10 47.46 0.54 -24.67
N VAL A 11 46.86 -0.64 -24.79
CA VAL A 11 45.69 -1.02 -23.99
C VAL A 11 46.25 -1.86 -22.83
N ALA A 12 46.49 -1.20 -21.69
CA ALA A 12 46.83 -1.87 -20.45
C ALA A 12 45.60 -1.89 -19.55
N ALA A 13 45.24 -3.09 -19.13
CA ALA A 13 44.13 -3.41 -18.26
C ALA A 13 44.14 -2.60 -16.96
N LEU A 14 43.06 -1.86 -16.71
CA LEU A 14 42.72 -1.36 -15.38
C LEU A 14 42.09 -2.52 -14.60
N ALA A 15 42.94 -3.35 -14.01
CA ALA A 15 42.58 -4.12 -12.81
C ALA A 15 43.07 -3.29 -11.62
N PRO A 16 42.21 -2.92 -10.64
CA PRO A 16 42.70 -2.31 -9.41
C PRO A 16 43.45 -3.37 -8.60
N ALA A 17 44.76 -3.16 -8.49
CA ALA A 17 45.65 -3.92 -7.63
C ALA A 17 45.26 -3.71 -6.16
N ILE A 18 44.74 -4.75 -5.52
CA ILE A 18 44.58 -4.81 -4.07
C ILE A 18 45.98 -5.01 -3.49
N LEU A 19 46.60 -3.92 -3.04
CA LEU A 19 47.80 -3.93 -2.20
C LEU A 19 47.40 -4.24 -0.76
N VAL A 20 47.80 -5.42 -0.29
CA VAL A 20 47.80 -5.80 1.12
C VAL A 20 49.06 -5.22 1.77
N VAL A 21 48.97 -4.13 2.53
CA VAL A 21 49.79 -3.86 3.74
C VAL A 21 49.07 -2.79 4.58
N GLY A 22 48.64 -3.16 5.79
CA GLY A 22 48.21 -2.21 6.83
C GLY A 22 47.22 -2.81 7.83
N CYS A 23 47.71 -3.34 8.95
CA CYS A 23 46.91 -3.41 10.18
C CYS A 23 46.67 -1.97 10.67
N GLY A 24 45.66 -1.31 10.10
CA GLY A 24 45.05 -0.10 10.61
C GLY A 24 43.57 -0.38 10.75
N ASP A 25 42.93 0.19 11.77
CA ASP A 25 41.51 0.03 12.06
C ASP A 25 40.69 -0.09 10.79
N LYS A 26 39.93 -1.20 10.67
CA LYS A 26 39.06 -1.45 9.53
C LYS A 26 38.27 -0.19 9.28
N GLU A 27 38.58 0.51 8.19
CA GLU A 27 37.74 1.57 7.67
C GLU A 27 36.33 0.98 7.65
N LEU A 28 35.44 1.53 8.46
CA LEU A 28 34.05 1.08 8.55
C LEU A 28 33.44 1.43 7.20
N VAL A 29 33.61 0.54 6.22
CA VAL A 29 32.99 0.65 4.92
C VAL A 29 31.50 0.62 5.18
N ASP A 30 30.82 1.69 4.77
CA ASP A 30 29.37 1.79 4.87
C ASP A 30 28.75 0.61 4.11
N PRO A 31 28.02 -0.31 4.78
CA PRO A 31 27.57 -1.55 4.15
C PRO A 31 26.42 -1.34 3.15
N TYR A 32 25.93 -0.10 3.04
CA TYR A 32 24.80 0.23 2.18
C TYR A 32 25.24 0.46 0.73
N VAL A 33 24.46 -0.09 -0.19
CA VAL A 33 24.65 0.11 -1.63
C VAL A 33 23.60 1.08 -2.16
N TYR A 34 24.05 2.20 -2.73
CA TYR A 34 23.16 3.17 -3.34
C TYR A 34 22.55 2.66 -4.64
N GLY A 35 21.26 2.93 -4.84
CA GLY A 35 20.61 2.82 -6.13
C GLY A 35 19.17 3.29 -6.10
N THR A 36 18.51 3.21 -7.25
CA THR A 36 17.10 3.59 -7.36
C THR A 36 16.21 2.56 -6.66
N LEU A 37 15.04 3.01 -6.21
CA LEU A 37 14.07 2.13 -5.57
C LEU A 37 13.68 0.94 -6.48
N ASP A 38 13.55 1.17 -7.79
CA ASP A 38 13.30 0.12 -8.78
C ASP A 38 14.43 -0.93 -8.85
N GLN A 39 15.69 -0.50 -8.85
CA GLN A 39 16.83 -1.42 -8.88
C GLN A 39 16.92 -2.25 -7.60
N VAL A 40 16.67 -1.62 -6.45
CA VAL A 40 16.64 -2.29 -5.15
C VAL A 40 15.53 -3.34 -5.11
N THR A 41 14.31 -3.01 -5.53
CA THR A 41 13.16 -3.92 -5.45
C THR A 41 13.26 -5.06 -6.47
N ARG A 42 13.75 -4.81 -7.69
CA ARG A 42 13.99 -5.84 -8.72
C ARG A 42 15.19 -6.74 -8.45
N GLY A 43 16.04 -6.42 -7.48
CA GLY A 43 17.23 -7.21 -7.16
C GLY A 43 18.35 -7.06 -8.20
N HIS A 44 18.41 -5.90 -8.86
CA HIS A 44 19.50 -5.57 -9.78
C HIS A 44 20.79 -5.17 -9.04
N LEU A 45 20.71 -4.94 -7.73
CA LEU A 45 21.83 -4.57 -6.87
C LEU A 45 22.16 -5.71 -5.91
N GLN A 46 23.45 -5.97 -5.75
CA GLN A 46 23.97 -6.89 -4.75
C GLN A 46 24.42 -6.08 -3.54
N SER A 47 23.95 -6.45 -2.36
CA SER A 47 24.32 -5.84 -1.09
C SER A 47 24.53 -6.92 -0.05
N GLU A 48 25.53 -6.73 0.80
CA GLU A 48 25.70 -7.56 2.00
C GLU A 48 24.56 -7.23 2.98
N GLN A 49 23.90 -8.25 3.52
CA GLN A 49 22.78 -8.11 4.47
C GLN A 49 21.53 -7.37 3.93
N PHE A 50 21.46 -7.14 2.62
CA PHE A 50 20.34 -6.47 1.95
C PHE A 50 20.10 -5.02 2.40
N LEU A 51 21.19 -4.29 2.63
CA LEU A 51 21.18 -2.88 3.02
C LEU A 51 21.41 -1.97 1.80
N PHE A 52 20.49 -1.03 1.57
CA PHE A 52 20.51 -0.20 0.37
C PHE A 52 20.23 1.26 0.70
N GLU A 53 20.82 2.16 -0.08
CA GLU A 53 20.46 3.58 -0.05
C GLU A 53 19.60 3.92 -1.25
N VAL A 54 18.49 4.61 -0.98
CA VAL A 54 17.56 5.09 -2.00
C VAL A 54 17.25 6.55 -1.73
N ASP A 55 17.00 7.31 -2.79
CA ASP A 55 16.36 8.61 -2.63
C ASP A 55 15.01 8.44 -1.93
N THR A 56 14.65 9.38 -1.06
CA THR A 56 13.36 9.35 -0.37
C THR A 56 12.23 9.28 -1.39
N PRO A 57 11.41 8.22 -1.38
CA PRO A 57 10.36 8.07 -2.36
C PRO A 57 9.17 8.96 -2.04
N GLU A 58 8.37 9.24 -3.06
CA GLU A 58 7.05 9.83 -2.88
C GLU A 58 6.06 8.76 -2.39
N PHE A 59 5.46 9.02 -1.23
CA PHE A 59 4.47 8.13 -0.65
C PHE A 59 3.09 8.47 -1.21
N VAL A 60 2.40 7.47 -1.73
CA VAL A 60 0.98 7.62 -2.14
C VAL A 60 0.04 7.53 -0.95
N PHE A 61 0.47 6.89 0.13
CA PHE A 61 -0.31 6.76 1.36
C PHE A 61 0.57 6.35 2.54
N ILE A 62 0.18 6.76 3.74
CA ILE A 62 0.88 6.47 4.99
C ILE A 62 -0.18 6.21 6.07
N ASP A 63 0.06 5.19 6.88
CA ASP A 63 -0.75 4.83 8.04
C ASP A 63 0.17 4.32 9.15
N GLY A 64 0.33 5.12 10.21
CA GLY A 64 1.24 4.88 11.31
C GLY A 64 2.67 4.61 10.84
N ASN A 65 3.09 3.34 10.93
CA ASN A 65 4.45 2.89 10.62
C ASN A 65 4.63 2.35 9.20
N THR A 66 3.54 2.25 8.43
CA THR A 66 3.56 1.69 7.07
C THR A 66 3.24 2.77 6.05
N GLY A 67 4.09 2.88 5.04
CA GLY A 67 3.90 3.71 3.87
C GLY A 67 3.87 2.88 2.60
N LEU A 68 3.09 3.35 1.65
CA LEU A 68 2.98 2.76 0.33
C LEU A 68 3.57 3.71 -0.70
N VAL A 69 4.42 3.16 -1.54
CA VAL A 69 5.08 3.88 -2.62
C VAL A 69 4.66 3.24 -3.93
N ARG A 70 4.34 4.07 -4.92
CA ARG A 70 4.04 3.59 -6.27
C ARG A 70 5.27 3.77 -7.16
N ILE A 71 5.73 2.68 -7.73
CA ILE A 71 6.76 2.69 -8.78
C ILE A 71 6.13 2.14 -10.05
N GLU A 72 5.87 3.03 -11.01
CA GLU A 72 5.14 2.72 -12.24
C GLU A 72 3.76 2.10 -11.91
N ASN A 73 3.59 0.80 -12.20
CA ASN A 73 2.37 0.04 -11.94
C ASN A 73 2.58 -1.04 -10.87
N ARG A 74 3.47 -0.78 -9.91
CA ARG A 74 3.74 -1.65 -8.76
C ARG A 74 3.64 -0.86 -7.46
N LEU A 75 3.18 -1.59 -6.45
CA LEU A 75 3.16 -1.15 -5.07
C LEU A 75 4.41 -1.69 -4.37
N GLU A 76 5.13 -0.80 -3.71
CA GLU A 76 6.22 -1.13 -2.80
C GLU A 76 5.86 -0.64 -1.39
N VAL A 77 6.25 -1.42 -0.40
CA VAL A 77 5.93 -1.14 1.00
C VAL A 77 7.19 -0.67 1.70
N VAL A 78 7.11 0.51 2.31
CA VAL A 78 8.17 1.10 3.11
C VAL A 78 7.66 1.20 4.54
N VAL A 79 8.47 0.75 5.50
CA VAL A 79 8.12 0.71 6.91
C VAL A 79 9.15 1.50 7.69
N ALA A 80 8.71 2.35 8.61
CA ALA A 80 9.57 3.03 9.56
C ALA A 80 8.83 3.29 10.85
N GLU A 81 9.55 3.47 11.95
CA GLU A 81 8.91 3.90 13.18
C GLU A 81 8.39 5.34 13.02
N ASP A 82 7.14 5.55 13.42
CA ASP A 82 6.46 6.84 13.42
C ASP A 82 6.51 7.53 12.05
N LEU A 83 6.38 6.72 10.99
CA LEU A 83 6.54 7.17 9.60
C LEU A 83 5.61 8.35 9.28
N GLU A 84 4.35 8.28 9.72
CA GLU A 84 3.34 9.32 9.54
C GLU A 84 3.81 10.71 9.99
N ASN A 85 4.57 10.80 11.09
CA ASN A 85 5.05 12.07 11.63
C ASN A 85 6.45 12.45 11.14
N GLN A 86 7.27 11.49 10.74
CA GLN A 86 8.67 11.73 10.37
C GLN A 86 8.87 12.05 8.89
N VAL A 87 8.06 11.45 8.01
CA VAL A 87 8.24 11.48 6.55
C VAL A 87 8.26 12.89 5.95
N ALA A 88 7.51 13.84 6.53
CA ALA A 88 7.48 15.22 6.07
C ALA A 88 8.86 15.89 6.11
N ASN A 89 9.75 15.41 6.99
CA ASN A 89 11.11 15.90 7.12
C ASN A 89 12.12 15.11 6.27
N TRP A 90 11.68 14.20 5.40
CA TRP A 90 12.57 13.35 4.61
C TRP A 90 12.78 13.86 3.18
N ASP A 91 12.07 14.91 2.77
CA ASP A 91 12.24 15.47 1.43
C ASP A 91 13.69 15.87 1.14
N GLY A 92 14.19 15.49 -0.04
CA GLY A 92 15.58 15.69 -0.46
C GLY A 92 16.64 14.88 0.31
N LYS A 93 16.24 13.93 1.18
CA LYS A 93 17.16 13.07 1.95
C LYS A 93 17.31 11.69 1.30
N ILE A 94 18.36 10.98 1.72
CA ILE A 94 18.62 9.60 1.32
C ILE A 94 18.19 8.67 2.46
N LEU A 95 17.40 7.64 2.15
CA LEU A 95 16.99 6.63 3.10
C LEU A 95 17.91 5.42 3.00
N GLY A 96 18.50 5.03 4.13
CA GLY A 96 19.10 3.71 4.27
C GLY A 96 18.00 2.71 4.64
N VAL A 97 17.71 1.79 3.73
CA VAL A 97 16.68 0.77 3.88
C VAL A 97 17.26 -0.64 3.97
N GLN A 98 16.60 -1.51 4.73
CA GLN A 98 16.85 -2.94 4.73
C GLN A 98 15.73 -3.64 3.98
N LYS A 99 16.08 -4.44 2.99
CA LYS A 99 15.11 -5.21 2.18
C LYS A 99 14.78 -6.54 2.84
N TYR A 100 13.49 -6.82 2.93
CA TYR A 100 12.92 -8.09 3.38
C TYR A 100 12.17 -8.76 2.23
N TYR A 101 11.97 -10.08 2.33
CA TYR A 101 11.37 -10.90 1.26
C TYR A 101 10.11 -11.65 1.68
N THR A 102 9.81 -11.70 2.98
CA THR A 102 8.70 -12.48 3.54
C THR A 102 7.73 -11.54 4.26
N PRO A 103 6.41 -11.66 4.03
CA PRO A 103 5.76 -12.58 3.08
C PRO A 103 5.90 -12.17 1.59
N PHE A 104 6.44 -10.98 1.32
CA PHE A 104 6.78 -10.45 -0.01
C PHE A 104 7.91 -9.42 0.15
N VAL A 105 8.31 -8.77 -0.95
CA VAL A 105 9.36 -7.73 -0.88
C VAL A 105 8.85 -6.45 -0.22
N TRP A 106 9.51 -6.01 0.85
CA TRP A 106 9.27 -4.73 1.51
C TRP A 106 10.57 -4.14 2.05
N LEU A 107 10.55 -2.85 2.39
CA LEU A 107 11.71 -2.08 2.80
C LEU A 107 11.49 -1.51 4.19
N MET A 108 12.40 -1.77 5.13
CA MET A 108 12.41 -1.09 6.42
C MET A 108 13.42 0.05 6.38
N ALA A 109 13.00 1.28 6.64
CA ALA A 109 13.93 2.37 6.87
C ALA A 109 14.72 2.12 8.16
N ARG A 110 16.04 2.22 8.06
CA ARG A 110 16.99 1.99 9.15
C ARG A 110 17.75 3.25 9.54
N ARG A 111 17.87 4.19 8.60
CA ARG A 111 18.55 5.46 8.81
C ARG A 111 18.13 6.48 7.75
N VAL A 112 18.33 7.74 8.06
CA VAL A 112 18.14 8.88 7.15
C VAL A 112 19.44 9.66 7.04
N LYS A 113 19.90 9.92 5.82
CA LYS A 113 21.05 10.76 5.53
C LYS A 113 20.58 12.15 5.08
N THR A 114 20.87 13.14 5.91
CA THR A 114 20.55 14.55 5.65
C THR A 114 21.76 15.23 5.02
N PRO A 115 21.62 15.90 3.86
CA PRO A 115 22.71 16.67 3.28
C PRO A 115 23.07 17.86 4.19
N GLU A 116 24.33 18.00 4.55
CA GLU A 116 24.86 19.10 5.35
C GLU A 116 26.22 19.56 4.81
N GLY A 117 26.28 20.77 4.25
CA GLY A 117 27.48 21.30 3.61
C GLY A 117 27.91 20.46 2.40
N GLU A 118 29.15 19.94 2.44
CA GLU A 118 29.71 19.04 1.42
C GLU A 118 29.50 17.54 1.73
N GLY A 119 28.82 17.22 2.84
CA GLY A 119 28.67 15.85 3.34
C GLY A 119 27.25 15.49 3.75
N PHE A 120 27.13 14.41 4.54
CA PHE A 120 25.86 13.91 5.06
C PHE A 120 25.94 13.65 6.56
N VAL A 121 24.87 13.99 7.29
CA VAL A 121 24.65 13.52 8.66
C VAL A 121 23.69 12.34 8.62
N THR A 122 24.07 11.25 9.28
CA THR A 122 23.26 10.03 9.36
C THR A 122 22.54 9.98 10.70
N THR A 123 21.23 9.73 10.66
CA THR A 123 20.38 9.50 11.83
C THR A 123 19.80 8.11 11.75
N ASP A 124 20.07 7.27 12.75
CA ASP A 124 19.50 5.92 12.81
C ASP A 124 18.03 5.97 13.21
N LEU A 125 17.25 5.02 12.70
CA LEU A 125 15.83 4.82 12.99
C LEU A 125 15.64 3.48 13.70
N ASP A 126 14.71 3.45 14.66
CA ASP A 126 14.36 2.21 15.35
C ASP A 126 13.58 1.24 14.46
N SER A 127 13.59 -0.03 14.87
CA SER A 127 12.95 -1.12 14.12
C SER A 127 11.46 -1.21 14.43
N VAL A 128 10.64 -1.42 13.41
CA VAL A 128 9.22 -1.76 13.60
C VAL A 128 9.09 -3.27 13.79
N THR A 129 8.57 -3.71 14.94
CA THR A 129 8.47 -5.14 15.29
C THR A 129 7.30 -5.86 14.61
N ASN A 130 6.18 -5.18 14.33
CA ASN A 130 5.00 -5.76 13.68
C ASN A 130 4.36 -4.77 12.70
N PRO A 131 4.97 -4.54 11.52
CA PRO A 131 4.40 -3.63 10.54
C PRO A 131 3.09 -4.15 9.96
N LEU A 132 2.17 -3.23 9.66
CA LEU A 132 0.95 -3.54 8.92
C LEU A 132 1.32 -3.79 7.46
N LEU A 133 1.50 -5.06 7.09
CA LEU A 133 1.90 -5.44 5.74
C LEU A 133 0.72 -5.97 4.93
N PRO A 134 0.65 -5.63 3.64
CA PRO A 134 -0.28 -6.24 2.72
C PRO A 134 -0.31 -7.77 2.66
N LYS A 135 -1.49 -8.34 2.40
CA LYS A 135 -1.63 -9.76 2.09
C LYS A 135 -1.92 -9.93 0.62
N PHE A 136 -1.03 -10.59 -0.10
CA PHE A 136 -1.22 -10.93 -1.50
C PHE A 136 -1.79 -12.34 -1.63
N ILE A 137 -2.71 -12.50 -2.57
CA ILE A 137 -3.27 -13.80 -2.92
C ILE A 137 -3.14 -14.06 -4.41
N ASN A 138 -3.11 -15.34 -4.78
CA ASN A 138 -3.29 -15.75 -6.17
C ASN A 138 -4.78 -15.99 -6.40
N VAL A 139 -5.34 -15.29 -7.40
CA VAL A 139 -6.74 -15.44 -7.79
C VAL A 139 -6.80 -16.17 -9.11
N ASP A 140 -7.52 -17.29 -9.17
CA ASP A 140 -7.90 -17.88 -10.44
C ASP A 140 -9.14 -17.17 -10.98
N LEU A 141 -8.93 -16.22 -11.90
CA LEU A 141 -10.00 -15.43 -12.50
C LEU A 141 -11.02 -16.30 -13.27
N ASN A 142 -10.69 -17.54 -13.62
CA ASN A 142 -11.64 -18.44 -14.28
C ASN A 142 -12.71 -18.97 -13.30
N GLU A 143 -12.35 -19.14 -12.02
CA GLU A 143 -13.26 -19.53 -10.95
C GLU A 143 -14.09 -18.34 -10.44
N VAL A 144 -13.57 -17.12 -10.59
CA VAL A 144 -14.31 -15.88 -10.29
C VAL A 144 -15.24 -15.51 -11.45
N ASN A 145 -16.17 -16.41 -11.78
CA ASN A 145 -17.27 -16.16 -12.69
C ASN A 145 -18.58 -16.14 -11.92
N GLY A 146 -18.90 -14.97 -11.38
CA GLY A 146 -20.14 -14.72 -10.69
C GLY A 146 -20.61 -13.33 -11.03
N TYR A 147 -21.67 -13.27 -11.83
CA TYR A 147 -22.62 -12.18 -12.01
C TYR A 147 -22.18 -10.75 -11.59
N ASP A 148 -22.15 -9.84 -12.56
CA ASP A 148 -21.90 -8.41 -12.33
C ASP A 148 -23.02 -7.76 -11.49
N ILE A 149 -22.68 -7.34 -10.25
CA ILE A 149 -23.61 -6.65 -9.34
C ILE A 149 -24.05 -5.27 -9.85
N GLY A 150 -23.42 -4.73 -10.90
CA GLY A 150 -23.84 -3.50 -11.58
C GLY A 150 -25.26 -3.53 -12.14
N LYS A 151 -25.81 -4.74 -12.35
CA LYS A 151 -27.19 -4.95 -12.82
C LYS A 151 -28.23 -4.93 -11.71
N LEU A 152 -27.81 -5.06 -10.45
CA LEU A 152 -28.72 -5.07 -9.31
C LEU A 152 -29.37 -3.69 -9.12
N ARG A 153 -30.50 -3.67 -8.42
CA ARG A 153 -31.20 -2.44 -8.04
C ARG A 153 -31.66 -2.57 -6.61
N TRP A 154 -31.55 -1.51 -5.81
CA TRP A 154 -31.83 -1.60 -4.36
C TRP A 154 -33.25 -2.07 -4.06
N ASN A 155 -34.22 -1.85 -4.95
CA ASN A 155 -35.62 -2.22 -4.76
C ASN A 155 -35.97 -3.64 -5.24
N ARG A 156 -35.09 -4.32 -5.99
CA ARG A 156 -35.35 -5.65 -6.55
C ARG A 156 -34.86 -6.75 -5.62
N LYS A 157 -35.66 -7.05 -4.59
CA LYS A 157 -35.30 -8.05 -3.56
C LYS A 157 -34.95 -9.41 -4.15
N LYS A 158 -35.78 -9.91 -5.07
CA LYS A 158 -35.63 -11.23 -5.66
C LYS A 158 -34.27 -11.39 -6.35
N ASP A 159 -33.88 -10.41 -7.16
CA ASP A 159 -32.61 -10.42 -7.89
C ASP A 159 -31.40 -10.43 -6.94
N ILE A 160 -31.52 -9.83 -5.75
CA ILE A 160 -30.45 -9.83 -4.72
C ILE A 160 -30.49 -11.14 -3.90
N ASP A 161 -31.67 -11.62 -3.52
CA ASP A 161 -31.86 -12.88 -2.79
C ASP A 161 -31.34 -14.08 -3.61
N ASP A 162 -31.51 -14.06 -4.94
CA ASP A 162 -30.97 -15.06 -5.87
C ASP A 162 -29.42 -15.12 -5.85
N MET A 163 -28.76 -14.14 -5.20
CA MET A 163 -27.31 -14.02 -5.07
C MET A 163 -26.81 -14.20 -3.63
N PHE A 164 -27.67 -14.64 -2.71
CA PHE A 164 -27.27 -14.94 -1.34
C PHE A 164 -26.10 -15.95 -1.33
N GLU A 165 -25.04 -15.63 -0.58
CA GLU A 165 -23.77 -16.38 -0.51
C GLU A 165 -23.00 -16.51 -1.84
N ALA A 166 -23.46 -15.87 -2.92
CA ALA A 166 -22.75 -15.88 -4.18
C ALA A 166 -21.46 -15.05 -4.08
N LYS A 167 -20.37 -15.64 -4.58
CA LYS A 167 -19.12 -14.92 -4.84
C LYS A 167 -19.19 -14.27 -6.19
N VAL A 168 -19.04 -12.96 -6.22
CA VAL A 168 -19.23 -12.19 -7.44
C VAL A 168 -18.12 -11.19 -7.69
N SER A 169 -17.69 -11.12 -8.94
CA SER A 169 -16.78 -10.07 -9.41
C SER A 169 -17.55 -8.77 -9.52
N SER A 170 -17.01 -7.70 -8.96
CA SER A 170 -17.58 -6.38 -9.05
C SER A 170 -16.54 -5.33 -9.40
N ALA A 171 -16.97 -4.38 -10.22
CA ALA A 171 -16.39 -3.05 -10.28
C ALA A 171 -17.34 -2.04 -9.62
N GLY A 172 -16.80 -1.07 -8.90
CA GLY A 172 -17.61 -0.09 -8.20
C GLY A 172 -16.81 1.03 -7.56
N THR A 173 -17.50 1.83 -6.76
CA THR A 173 -16.91 2.90 -5.96
C THR A 173 -17.08 2.56 -4.49
N ILE A 174 -16.00 2.73 -3.72
CA ILE A 174 -16.04 2.59 -2.27
C ILE A 174 -16.36 3.95 -1.67
N LEU A 175 -17.28 3.97 -0.71
CA LEU A 175 -17.79 5.19 -0.10
C LEU A 175 -17.69 5.06 1.42
N TYR A 176 -17.19 6.09 2.08
CA TYR A 176 -17.21 6.21 3.53
C TYR A 176 -18.38 7.10 3.96
N LEU A 177 -19.42 6.50 4.54
CA LEU A 177 -20.69 7.18 4.84
C LEU A 177 -21.16 6.84 6.27
N PRO A 178 -22.07 7.63 6.85
CA PRO A 178 -22.72 7.27 8.11
C PRO A 178 -23.32 5.85 8.06
N ASP A 179 -23.15 5.10 9.15
CA ASP A 179 -23.67 3.75 9.28
C ASP A 179 -25.19 3.79 9.42
N HIS A 180 -25.88 3.20 8.45
CA HIS A 180 -27.34 3.15 8.43
C HIS A 180 -27.93 2.19 9.48
N GLU A 181 -27.09 1.32 10.07
CA GLU A 181 -27.47 0.41 11.15
C GLU A 181 -27.13 0.96 12.53
N ALA A 182 -26.39 2.08 12.62
CA ALA A 182 -26.08 2.68 13.91
C ALA A 182 -27.38 3.15 14.56
N ASP A 183 -27.68 2.62 15.74
CA ASP A 183 -28.80 3.06 16.54
C ASP A 183 -28.61 4.55 16.89
N ALA A 184 -29.59 5.38 16.52
CA ALA A 184 -29.62 6.78 16.95
C ALA A 184 -29.61 6.95 18.49
N ALA A 185 -29.89 5.87 19.23
CA ALA A 185 -29.84 5.80 20.69
C ALA A 185 -28.48 5.35 21.26
N ALA A 186 -27.57 4.77 20.45
CA ALA A 186 -26.20 4.48 20.88
C ALA A 186 -25.33 5.75 20.97
N ALA A 187 -25.83 6.87 20.44
CA ALA A 187 -25.36 8.22 20.68
C ALA A 187 -25.95 8.78 21.99
N GLU A 188 -25.82 8.06 23.11
CA GLU A 188 -26.08 8.68 24.40
C GLU A 188 -24.93 9.66 24.68
N PRO A 189 -25.22 10.96 24.92
CA PRO A 189 -24.19 11.91 25.25
C PRO A 189 -23.55 11.47 26.56
N VAL A 190 -22.23 11.30 26.55
CA VAL A 190 -21.48 11.26 27.81
C VAL A 190 -21.79 12.57 28.52
N GLU A 191 -22.39 12.49 29.71
CA GLU A 191 -22.75 13.67 30.51
C GLU A 191 -21.52 14.59 30.65
N GLY A 192 -21.53 15.73 29.96
CA GLY A 192 -20.50 16.77 30.07
C GLY A 192 -19.84 17.23 28.77
N GLU A 193 -20.07 16.56 27.63
CA GLU A 193 -19.54 17.01 26.33
C GLU A 193 -20.65 17.57 25.44
N GLU A 194 -20.73 18.89 25.30
CA GLU A 194 -21.52 19.59 24.27
C GLU A 194 -20.89 19.44 22.87
N GLY A 195 -20.41 18.24 22.53
CA GLY A 195 -19.89 17.91 21.21
C GLY A 195 -21.01 17.32 20.37
N MET A 196 -21.20 17.80 19.13
CA MET A 196 -21.98 17.06 18.13
C MET A 196 -21.33 15.69 17.97
N MET A 197 -21.98 14.62 18.46
CA MET A 197 -21.49 13.26 18.26
C MET A 197 -21.43 12.99 16.77
N GLU A 198 -20.21 12.74 16.28
CA GLU A 198 -20.02 12.30 14.90
C GLU A 198 -20.75 10.96 14.73
N PRO A 199 -21.55 10.81 13.66
CA PRO A 199 -22.25 9.54 13.42
C PRO A 199 -21.22 8.43 13.24
N ALA A 200 -21.50 7.24 13.75
CA ALA A 200 -20.69 6.06 13.44
C ALA A 200 -20.61 5.91 11.92
N MET A 201 -19.40 5.72 11.38
CA MET A 201 -19.15 5.66 9.95
C MET A 201 -18.89 4.22 9.51
N ALA A 202 -19.27 3.88 8.27
CA ALA A 202 -19.05 2.58 7.68
C ALA A 202 -18.64 2.70 6.20
N TRP A 203 -17.96 1.65 5.71
CA TRP A 203 -17.60 1.53 4.32
C TRP A 203 -18.71 0.86 3.51
N TYR A 204 -18.97 1.39 2.32
CA TYR A 204 -19.98 0.89 1.41
C TYR A 204 -19.38 0.67 0.02
N LEU A 205 -19.87 -0.36 -0.67
CA LEU A 205 -19.62 -0.59 -2.09
C LEU A 205 -20.85 -0.16 -2.89
N GLN A 206 -20.68 0.83 -3.76
CA GLN A 206 -21.65 1.16 -4.80
C GLN A 206 -21.20 0.52 -6.11
N ALA A 207 -21.98 -0.42 -6.62
CA ALA A 207 -21.67 -1.10 -7.87
C ALA A 207 -21.75 -0.13 -9.07
N GLU A 208 -20.83 -0.29 -10.02
CA GLU A 208 -20.83 0.53 -11.24
C GLU A 208 -22.14 0.36 -12.01
N SER A 209 -22.70 1.44 -12.55
CA SER A 209 -23.98 1.42 -13.28
C SER A 209 -25.21 0.94 -12.47
N SER A 210 -25.08 0.91 -11.15
CA SER A 210 -26.11 0.50 -10.20
C SER A 210 -26.51 1.59 -9.22
N ASP A 211 -27.78 1.56 -8.81
CA ASP A 211 -28.29 2.32 -7.66
C ASP A 211 -28.30 1.48 -6.37
N ALA A 212 -27.82 0.23 -6.44
CA ALA A 212 -27.65 -0.64 -5.28
C ALA A 212 -26.34 -0.32 -4.56
N MET A 213 -26.46 -0.04 -3.27
CA MET A 213 -25.34 0.12 -2.36
C MET A 213 -25.28 -1.09 -1.41
N PHE A 214 -24.08 -1.51 -1.03
CA PHE A 214 -23.86 -2.65 -0.13
C PHE A 214 -22.95 -2.23 1.02
N LYS A 215 -23.29 -2.62 2.26
CA LYS A 215 -22.46 -2.32 3.44
C LYS A 215 -21.33 -3.34 3.52
N ILE A 216 -20.08 -2.90 3.66
CA ILE A 216 -18.94 -3.81 3.82
C ILE A 216 -18.76 -4.14 5.29
N THR A 217 -18.84 -5.42 5.66
CA THR A 217 -18.88 -5.84 7.07
C THR A 217 -17.58 -6.40 7.61
N ASN A 218 -16.63 -6.79 6.76
CA ASN A 218 -15.36 -7.40 7.16
C ASN A 218 -14.17 -6.44 7.07
N VAL A 219 -14.38 -5.15 7.36
CA VAL A 219 -13.31 -4.14 7.35
C VAL A 219 -12.36 -4.38 8.52
N ASN A 220 -11.09 -4.56 8.20
CA ASN A 220 -9.97 -4.59 9.14
C ASN A 220 -8.95 -3.51 8.74
N ASP A 221 -7.91 -3.31 9.56
CA ASP A 221 -6.90 -2.26 9.35
C ASP A 221 -6.27 -2.31 7.93
N ARG A 222 -6.04 -3.51 7.38
CA ARG A 222 -5.49 -3.65 6.02
C ARG A 222 -6.49 -3.25 4.94
N LEU A 223 -7.73 -3.68 5.08
CA LEU A 223 -8.76 -3.38 4.09
C LEU A 223 -9.10 -1.89 4.11
N GLU A 224 -9.13 -1.28 5.30
CA GLU A 224 -9.28 0.16 5.45
C GLU A 224 -8.14 0.94 4.78
N LEU A 225 -6.89 0.49 4.96
CA LEU A 225 -5.72 1.03 4.25
C LEU A 225 -5.96 1.09 2.72
N TYR A 226 -6.48 0.01 2.14
CA TYR A 226 -6.75 -0.05 0.70
C TYR A 226 -7.93 0.79 0.26
N PHE A 227 -8.97 0.91 1.09
CA PHE A 227 -10.11 1.74 0.77
C PHE A 227 -9.74 3.21 0.78
N ARG A 228 -8.97 3.66 1.77
CA ARG A 228 -8.42 5.02 1.81
C ARG A 228 -7.54 5.32 0.60
N LEU A 229 -6.71 4.37 0.17
CA LEU A 229 -5.94 4.47 -1.06
C LEU A 229 -6.79 4.59 -2.32
N LEU A 230 -7.83 3.76 -2.45
CA LEU A 230 -8.74 3.82 -3.59
C LEU A 230 -9.47 5.17 -3.62
N GLU A 231 -9.89 5.67 -2.46
CA GLU A 231 -10.54 6.96 -2.30
C GLU A 231 -9.60 8.13 -2.63
N SER A 232 -8.38 8.16 -2.07
CA SER A 232 -7.41 9.24 -2.26
C SER A 232 -6.97 9.38 -3.72
N GLU A 233 -6.84 8.26 -4.42
CA GLU A 233 -6.43 8.20 -5.82
C GLU A 233 -7.63 8.24 -6.79
N ASN A 234 -8.86 8.32 -6.27
CA ASN A 234 -10.11 8.24 -7.04
C ASN A 234 -10.13 7.03 -8.00
N LEU A 235 -9.72 5.88 -7.49
CA LEU A 235 -9.66 4.62 -8.22
C LEU A 235 -10.89 3.75 -7.94
N PRO A 236 -11.39 3.03 -8.95
CA PRO A 236 -12.50 2.11 -8.75
C PRO A 236 -12.06 0.92 -7.90
N PHE A 237 -12.99 0.42 -7.09
CA PHE A 237 -12.88 -0.92 -6.54
C PHE A 237 -13.07 -1.93 -7.67
N ILE A 238 -12.18 -2.92 -7.70
CA ILE A 238 -12.29 -4.09 -8.57
C ILE A 238 -11.96 -5.29 -7.69
N GLY A 239 -12.92 -6.17 -7.44
CA GLY A 239 -12.74 -7.23 -6.47
C GLY A 239 -13.83 -8.30 -6.51
N GLU A 240 -13.66 -9.32 -5.68
CA GLU A 240 -14.71 -10.30 -5.41
C GLU A 240 -15.34 -10.00 -4.06
N VAL A 241 -16.67 -10.04 -4.03
CA VAL A 241 -17.45 -9.91 -2.80
C VAL A 241 -18.38 -11.09 -2.62
N SER A 242 -18.67 -11.43 -1.37
CA SER A 242 -19.73 -12.37 -0.98
C SER A 242 -20.93 -11.56 -0.51
N ILE A 243 -22.12 -11.81 -1.08
CA ILE A 243 -23.35 -11.10 -0.69
C ILE A 243 -24.04 -11.82 0.46
N GLY A 244 -24.32 -11.10 1.55
CA GLY A 244 -25.07 -11.60 2.70
C GLY A 244 -26.58 -11.48 2.55
N GLU A 245 -27.32 -11.62 3.65
CA GLU A 245 -28.79 -11.61 3.62
C GLU A 245 -29.33 -10.21 3.27
N THR A 246 -30.23 -10.14 2.28
CA THR A 246 -30.85 -8.88 1.85
C THR A 246 -31.62 -8.20 2.99
N TYR A 247 -31.41 -6.90 3.17
CA TYR A 247 -32.12 -6.13 4.17
C TYR A 247 -33.64 -6.06 3.90
N SER A 248 -34.41 -5.83 4.98
CA SER A 248 -35.85 -5.62 4.89
C SER A 248 -36.20 -4.48 3.93
N TYR A 249 -37.35 -4.55 3.26
CA TYR A 249 -37.78 -3.50 2.33
C TYR A 249 -37.84 -2.12 2.99
N LYS A 250 -38.24 -2.05 4.27
CA LYS A 250 -38.28 -0.81 5.04
C LYS A 250 -36.88 -0.19 5.16
N ASN A 251 -35.87 -0.99 5.50
CA ASN A 251 -34.49 -0.52 5.64
C ASN A 251 -33.93 -0.09 4.29
N ARG A 252 -34.05 -0.93 3.25
CA ARG A 252 -33.56 -0.59 1.90
C ARG A 252 -34.19 0.68 1.34
N LYS A 253 -35.48 0.92 1.61
CA LYS A 253 -36.16 2.16 1.19
C LYS A 253 -35.64 3.41 1.91
N ALA A 254 -35.27 3.27 3.18
CA ALA A 254 -34.76 4.37 3.99
C ALA A 254 -33.28 4.68 3.67
N SER A 255 -32.42 3.67 3.62
CA SER A 255 -30.97 3.84 3.48
C SER A 255 -30.44 3.73 2.05
N ARG A 256 -31.21 3.13 1.13
CA ARG A 256 -30.75 2.68 -0.20
C ARG A 256 -29.66 1.60 -0.19
N VAL A 257 -29.35 1.07 0.99
CA VAL A 257 -28.42 -0.06 1.16
C VAL A 257 -29.20 -1.36 1.00
N SER A 258 -28.69 -2.28 0.19
CA SER A 258 -29.39 -3.46 -0.30
C SER A 258 -29.15 -4.71 0.55
N ALA A 259 -27.88 -5.00 0.82
CA ALA A 259 -27.42 -6.14 1.61
C ALA A 259 -26.03 -5.84 2.20
N PRO A 260 -25.59 -6.55 3.25
CA PRO A 260 -24.19 -6.57 3.64
C PRO A 260 -23.38 -7.38 2.63
N VAL A 261 -22.09 -7.04 2.49
CA VAL A 261 -21.12 -7.75 1.66
C VAL A 261 -19.80 -7.93 2.42
N GLU A 262 -19.13 -9.03 2.13
CA GLU A 262 -17.76 -9.28 2.58
C GLU A 262 -16.82 -9.22 1.39
N VAL A 263 -15.74 -8.44 1.50
CA VAL A 263 -14.70 -8.41 0.47
C VAL A 263 -13.82 -9.64 0.63
N ASN A 264 -13.76 -10.49 -0.38
CA ASN A 264 -12.86 -11.64 -0.40
C ASN A 264 -11.47 -11.23 -0.88
N TRP A 265 -11.43 -10.38 -1.90
CA TRP A 265 -10.20 -9.76 -2.40
C TRP A 265 -10.50 -8.51 -3.22
N LEU A 266 -9.49 -7.65 -3.37
CA LEU A 266 -9.51 -6.51 -4.29
C LEU A 266 -8.24 -6.43 -5.12
N ARG A 267 -8.29 -5.78 -6.27
CA ARG A 267 -7.15 -5.55 -7.14
C ARG A 267 -6.63 -4.13 -6.95
N PHE A 268 -5.32 -4.00 -6.68
CA PHE A 268 -4.62 -2.72 -6.62
C PHE A 268 -3.22 -2.85 -7.23
N ALA A 269 -2.79 -1.90 -8.06
CA ALA A 269 -1.46 -1.89 -8.71
C ALA A 269 -1.03 -3.27 -9.29
N ASN A 270 -1.93 -3.89 -10.07
CA ASN A 270 -1.78 -5.24 -10.66
C ASN A 270 -1.58 -6.39 -9.67
N ARG A 271 -1.89 -6.20 -8.39
CA ARG A 271 -1.85 -7.25 -7.38
C ARG A 271 -3.24 -7.50 -6.81
N PHE A 272 -3.47 -8.73 -6.37
CA PHE A 272 -4.69 -9.10 -5.66
C PHE A 272 -4.40 -9.10 -4.16
N MET A 273 -5.18 -8.33 -3.43
CA MET A 273 -5.05 -8.05 -2.02
C MET A 273 -6.16 -8.77 -1.28
N ALA A 274 -5.81 -9.45 -0.20
CA ALA A 274 -6.78 -10.00 0.75
C ALA A 274 -6.93 -9.09 1.98
N PRO A 275 -8.10 -9.13 2.65
CA PRO A 275 -8.27 -8.55 3.98
C PRO A 275 -7.23 -9.07 5.00
#